data_AF-A0A4Y2Q159-F1
#
_entry.id   AF-A0A4Y2Q159-F1
#
_cell.length_a   1.000
_cell.length_b   1.000
_cell.length_c   1.000
_cell.angle_alpha   90.00
_cell.angle_beta   90.00
_cell.angle_gamma   90.00
#
_symmetry.space_group_name_H-M   'P 1'
#
loop_
_entity.id
_entity.type
_entity.pdbx_description
1 polymer ?
#
loop_
_entity_poly.entity_id
_entity_poly.type
_entity_poly.pdbx_seq_one_letter_code
_entity_poly.pdbx_strand_id
1 'polypeptide(L)' 'MGLCSRRPTRVPLLTKRHRQLRLQWAWEHRDWTMDEWKRVVWSDESRPLIHHDHHVDGCVR' A
#
# COMPACT_ATOMS: atom_id res chain seq x y z
N MET A 1 -20.33 4.02 -27.82
CA MET A 1 -19.16 3.92 -26.92
C MET A 1 -19.65 4.07 -25.49
N GLY A 2 -19.52 3.03 -24.66
CA GLY A 2 -20.07 3.00 -23.30
C GLY A 2 -19.00 3.27 -22.24
N LEU A 3 -19.34 4.05 -21.22
CA LEU A 3 -18.47 4.30 -20.06
C LEU A 3 -18.63 3.15 -19.05
N CYS A 4 -17.53 2.49 -18.71
CA CYS A 4 -17.51 1.48 -17.64
C CYS A 4 -17.40 2.17 -16.28
N SER A 5 -18.27 1.82 -15.35
CA SER A 5 -18.13 2.25 -13.96
C SER A 5 -16.90 1.59 -13.32
N ARG A 6 -16.18 2.34 -12.48
CA ARG A 6 -15.06 1.83 -11.68
C ARG A 6 -15.29 2.15 -10.21
N ARG A 7 -14.98 1.19 -9.33
CA ARG A 7 -15.05 1.41 -7.88
C ARG A 7 -13.98 2.44 -7.48
N PRO A 8 -14.31 3.44 -6.64
CA PRO A 8 -13.34 4.41 -6.15
C PRO A 8 -12.21 3.71 -5.40
N THR A 9 -11.01 4.27 -5.50
CA THR A 9 -9.83 3.76 -4.83
C THR A 9 -9.97 3.93 -3.31
N ARG A 10 -9.85 2.82 -2.56
CA ARG A 10 -9.88 2.82 -1.09
C ARG A 10 -8.57 3.30 -0.44
N VAL A 11 -7.55 3.63 -1.24
CA VAL A 11 -6.26 4.12 -0.75
C VAL A 11 -6.12 5.63 -0.92
N PRO A 12 -5.34 6.31 -0.05
CA PRO A 12 -5.10 7.74 -0.18
C PRO A 12 -4.52 8.10 -1.54
N LEU A 13 -5.04 9.16 -2.14
CA LEU A 13 -4.52 9.66 -3.41
C LEU A 13 -3.10 10.21 -3.21
N LEU A 14 -2.16 9.69 -4.00
CA LEU A 14 -0.79 10.21 -4.01
C LEU A 14 -0.75 11.58 -4.67
N THR A 15 -0.30 12.57 -3.93
CA THR A 15 0.05 13.91 -4.46
C THR A 15 1.21 13.80 -5.44
N LYS A 16 1.39 14.81 -6.30
CA LYS A 16 2.50 14.85 -7.28
C LYS A 16 3.87 14.70 -6.59
N ARG A 17 4.05 15.35 -5.44
CA ARG A 17 5.27 15.26 -4.62
C ARG A 17 5.53 13.82 -4.15
N HIS A 18 4.50 13.13 -3.64
CA HIS A 18 4.65 11.74 -3.20
C HIS A 18 5.06 10.82 -4.36
N ARG A 19 4.53 11.04 -5.56
CA ARG A 19 4.89 10.26 -6.75
C ARG A 19 6.35 10.46 -7.15
N GLN A 20 6.82 11.71 -7.15
CA GLN A 20 8.21 12.04 -7.48
C GLN A 20 9.19 11.42 -6.48
N LEU A 21 8.95 11.59 -5.17
CA LEU A 21 9.81 11.04 -4.13
C LEU A 21 9.85 9.50 -4.17
N ARG A 22 8.69 8.85 -4.34
CA ARG A 22 8.64 7.38 -4.45
C ARG A 22 9.35 6.87 -5.69
N LEU A 23 9.22 7.57 -6.81
CA LEU A 23 9.90 7.21 -8.06
C LEU A 23 11.42 7.36 -7.90
N GLN A 24 11.88 8.48 -7.37
CA GLN A 24 13.30 8.71 -7.10
C GLN A 24 13.87 7.63 -6.18
N TRP A 25 13.20 7.34 -5.07
CA TRP A 25 13.61 6.29 -4.15
C TRP A 25 13.71 4.93 -4.84
N ALA A 26 12.71 4.56 -5.66
CA ALA A 26 12.73 3.30 -6.41
C ALA A 26 13.87 3.23 -7.43
N TRP A 27 14.25 4.35 -8.05
CA TRP A 27 15.40 4.40 -8.95
C TRP A 27 16.73 4.23 -8.22
N GLU A 28 16.90 4.93 -7.09
CA GLU A 28 18.11 4.84 -6.26
C GLU A 28 18.34 3.43 -5.70
N HIS A 29 17.26 2.70 -5.44
CA HIS A 29 17.30 1.38 -4.80
C HIS A 29 17.03 0.23 -5.80
N ARG A 30 17.01 0.53 -7.10
CA ARG A 30 16.66 -0.45 -8.15
C ARG A 30 17.63 -1.63 -8.20
N ASP A 31 18.91 -1.33 -8.08
CA ASP A 31 19.99 -2.30 -8.24
C ASP A 31 20.56 -2.79 -6.89
N TRP A 32 19.81 -2.55 -5.81
CA TRP A 32 20.19 -3.03 -4.49
C TRP A 32 20.27 -4.55 -4.43
N THR A 33 21.37 -5.02 -3.89
CA THR A 33 21.66 -6.42 -3.62
C THR A 33 20.89 -6.93 -2.40
N MET A 34 20.74 -8.26 -2.30
CA MET A 34 20.05 -8.88 -1.16
C MET A 34 20.69 -8.52 0.19
N ASP A 35 22.01 -8.32 0.23
CA ASP A 35 22.70 -7.95 1.46
C ASP A 35 22.51 -6.48 1.84
N GLU A 36 22.25 -5.59 0.88
CA GLU A 36 21.83 -4.22 1.14
C GLU A 36 20.40 -4.18 1.70
N TRP A 37 19.49 -4.99 1.14
CA TRP A 37 18.13 -5.12 1.69
C TRP A 37 18.11 -5.65 3.12
N LYS A 38 18.98 -6.61 3.46
CA LYS A 38 19.10 -7.17 4.82
C LYS A 38 19.57 -6.15 5.87
N ARG A 39 20.27 -5.09 5.45
CA ARG A 39 20.74 -4.03 6.36
C ARG A 39 19.64 -3.05 6.74
N VAL A 40 18.51 -3.04 6.04
CA VAL A 40 17.39 -2.14 6.34
C VAL A 40 16.51 -2.73 7.43
N VAL A 41 16.36 -1.98 8.53
CA VAL A 41 15.40 -2.27 9.59
C VAL A 41 14.09 -1.54 9.28
N TRP A 42 13.01 -2.32 9.10
CA TRP A 42 11.67 -1.79 8.84
C TRP A 42 10.85 -1.76 10.13
N SER A 43 10.11 -0.68 10.36
CA SER A 43 9.11 -0.57 11.42
C SER A 43 7.83 0.05 10.87
N ASP A 44 6.69 -0.41 11.35
CA ASP A 44 5.37 0.14 11.05
C ASP A 44 4.45 -0.07 12.26
N GLU A 45 3.46 0.80 12.40
CA GLU A 45 2.45 0.71 13.45
C GLU A 45 1.18 0.07 12.88
N SER A 46 0.82 -1.10 13.42
CA SER A 46 -0.47 -1.74 13.10
C SER A 46 -1.41 -1.65 14.29
N ARG A 47 -2.71 -1.56 14.01
CA ARG A 47 -3.73 -1.66 15.05
C ARG A 47 -3.86 -3.13 15.46
N PRO A 48 -3.58 -3.52 16.72
CA PRO A 48 -3.78 -4.88 17.15
C PRO A 48 -5.28 -5.20 17.13
N LEU A 49 -5.62 -6.33 16.50
CA LEU A 49 -6.97 -6.90 16.59
C LEU A 49 -7.14 -7.50 17.98
N ILE A 50 -7.91 -6.84 18.84
CA ILE A 50 -8.36 -7.40 20.11
C ILE A 50 -9.72 -8.07 19.83
N HIS A 51 -9.78 -9.40 19.83
CA HIS A 51 -10.93 -10.30 19.53
C HIS A 51 -12.23 -9.95 20.30
N HIS A 52 -13.48 -10.28 19.92
CA HIS A 52 -14.17 -11.02 18.84
C HIS A 52 -15.60 -10.43 18.77
N ASP A 53 -16.16 -10.18 17.58
CA ASP A 53 -17.60 -10.40 17.36
C ASP A 53 -17.77 -10.94 15.95
N HIS A 54 -18.57 -12.01 15.82
CA HIS A 54 -18.98 -12.54 14.53
C HIS A 54 -19.94 -11.53 13.87
N HIS A 55 -19.41 -10.41 13.37
CA HIS A 55 -20.13 -9.68 12.35
C HIS A 55 -19.89 -10.40 11.02
N VAL A 56 -20.86 -11.23 10.65
CA VAL A 56 -21.05 -11.67 9.27
C VAL A 56 -21.17 -10.42 8.40
N ASP A 57 -20.06 -9.98 7.80
CA ASP A 57 -20.12 -9.08 6.65
C ASP A 57 -20.73 -9.87 5.50
N GLY A 58 -22.06 -9.83 5.44
CA GLY A 58 -22.83 -10.20 4.27
C GLY A 58 -22.44 -9.29 3.12
N CYS A 59 -21.45 -9.70 2.33
CA CYS A 59 -21.16 -9.10 1.04
C CYS A 59 -20.76 -10.18 0.04
N VAL A 60 -21.73 -11.05 -0.26
CA VAL A 60 -21.84 -11.69 -1.56
C VAL A 60 -22.30 -10.62 -2.55
N ARG A 61 -21.38 -10.13 -3.41
CA ARG A 61 -21.56 -9.75 -4.84
C ARG A 61 -20.35 -9.03 -5.43
#